data_AF-B7RZ29-F1
#
_entry.id   AF-B7RZ29-F1
#
_cell.length_a   1.000
_cell.length_b   1.000
_cell.length_c   1.000
_cell.angle_alpha   90.00
_cell.angle_beta   90.00
_cell.angle_gamma   90.00
#
_symmetry.space_group_name_H-M   'P 1'
#
loop_
_entity.id
_entity.type
_entity.pdbx_description
1 polymer ?
#
loop_
_entity_poly.entity_id
_entity_poly.type
_entity_poly.pdbx_seq_one_letter_code
_entity_poly.pdbx_strand_id
1 'polypeptide(L)'
;MHRAATGAELCQEIMMNRILFKLIPGTALMGVLLLSAGAWSMGPPPEFNIDKRLSHMTDELALSDTQKQQVEALLEGGRETGAADLARLAEIRKQMKAMHADFDPGTAQKLADELGEISARMAYQMTSTHAEIYQVLSPEQREQFTAMSKQRDQRMGKRWAGRRD
;
A
#
# COMPACT_ATOMS: atom_id res chain seq x y z
N MET A 1 67.25 9.68 16.36
CA MET A 1 67.71 11.04 16.00
C MET A 1 66.78 11.60 14.94
N HIS A 2 66.18 12.75 15.26
CA HIS A 2 65.24 13.48 14.42
C HIS A 2 65.84 13.95 13.10
N ARG A 3 65.07 13.79 12.01
CA ARG A 3 65.00 14.70 10.85
C ARG A 3 63.62 14.46 10.21
N ALA A 4 62.60 15.20 10.65
CA ALA A 4 62.15 16.45 10.04
C ALA A 4 61.82 16.26 8.54
N ALA A 5 60.64 15.69 8.26
CA ALA A 5 60.00 15.82 6.97
C ALA A 5 59.65 17.31 6.79
N THR A 6 60.28 17.92 5.80
CA THR A 6 60.13 19.30 5.35
C THR A 6 58.68 19.59 4.93
N GLY A 7 58.18 20.79 5.28
CA GLY A 7 56.80 21.24 5.12
C GLY A 7 56.24 21.37 3.69
N ALA A 8 56.73 20.60 2.73
CA ALA A 8 56.18 20.51 1.37
C ALA A 8 55.09 19.42 1.25
N GLU A 9 55.11 18.38 2.09
CA GLU A 9 54.12 17.29 1.97
C GLU A 9 52.78 17.56 2.69
N LEU A 10 52.74 18.56 3.59
CA LEU A 10 51.51 18.98 4.27
C LEU A 10 50.64 19.95 3.45
N CYS A 11 51.13 20.47 2.32
CA CYS A 11 50.32 21.28 1.41
C CYS A 11 49.53 20.47 0.37
N GLN A 12 49.83 19.18 0.21
CA GLN A 12 49.17 18.33 -0.78
C GLN A 12 47.86 17.71 -0.24
N GLU A 13 47.73 17.51 1.08
CA GLU A 13 46.48 17.03 1.68
C GLU A 13 45.47 18.15 2.02
N ILE A 14 45.91 19.38 2.28
CA ILE A 14 45.00 20.50 2.63
C ILE A 14 44.34 21.10 1.38
N MET A 15 44.97 20.98 0.20
CA MET A 15 44.44 21.55 -1.05
C MET A 15 43.38 20.65 -1.71
N MET A 16 43.28 19.36 -1.35
CA MET A 16 42.30 18.42 -1.90
C MET A 16 40.98 18.34 -1.11
N ASN A 17 40.82 19.13 -0.04
CA ASN A 17 39.57 19.18 0.75
C ASN A 17 38.90 20.58 0.77
N ARG A 18 39.29 21.51 -0.12
CA ARG A 18 38.67 22.85 -0.22
C ARG A 18 38.29 23.32 -1.63
N ILE A 19 38.32 22.43 -2.63
CA ILE A 19 37.96 22.76 -4.02
C ILE A 19 36.82 21.90 -4.58
N LEU A 20 36.24 20.98 -3.79
CA LEU A 20 35.12 20.14 -4.24
C LEU A 20 33.73 20.65 -3.83
N PHE A 21 33.54 21.97 -3.71
CA PHE A 21 32.24 22.53 -3.28
C PHE A 21 31.69 23.68 -4.14
N LYS A 22 32.18 23.87 -5.36
CA LYS A 22 31.58 24.85 -6.28
C LYS A 22 31.54 24.32 -7.71
N LEU A 23 30.31 24.35 -8.26
CA LEU A 23 29.91 24.24 -9.67
C LEU A 23 29.55 22.83 -10.20
N ILE A 24 28.29 22.44 -9.98
CA ILE A 24 27.46 21.89 -11.06
C ILE A 24 26.13 22.65 -11.05
N PRO A 25 25.91 23.63 -11.94
CA PRO A 25 24.58 24.14 -12.23
C PRO A 25 23.89 23.14 -13.17
N GLY A 26 22.66 22.75 -12.86
CA GLY A 26 21.85 21.91 -13.74
C GLY A 26 21.07 20.88 -12.96
N THR A 27 20.01 21.35 -12.30
CA THR A 27 18.95 20.53 -11.73
C THR A 27 18.34 19.65 -12.82
N ALA A 28 18.86 18.43 -12.96
CA ALA A 28 18.17 17.34 -13.62
C ALA A 28 17.07 16.83 -12.68
N LEU A 29 15.93 17.54 -12.63
CA LEU A 29 14.67 16.97 -12.17
C LEU A 29 13.77 16.80 -13.39
N MET A 30 14.17 15.89 -14.29
CA MET A 30 13.22 15.20 -15.14
C MET A 30 12.38 14.32 -14.21
N GLY A 31 11.29 14.90 -13.70
CA GLY A 31 10.30 14.21 -12.89
C GLY A 31 9.79 13.00 -13.68
N VAL A 32 10.01 11.82 -13.10
CA VAL A 32 9.45 10.56 -13.58
C VAL A 32 7.92 10.64 -13.48
N LEU A 33 7.28 11.12 -14.53
CA LEU A 33 5.83 11.04 -14.76
C LEU A 33 5.50 9.68 -15.39
N LEU A 34 5.72 8.60 -14.64
CA LEU A 34 5.26 7.26 -15.03
C LEU A 34 4.52 6.58 -13.87
N LEU A 35 3.60 7.30 -13.23
CA LEU A 35 2.57 6.70 -12.40
C LEU A 35 1.26 6.60 -13.19
N SER A 36 1.06 5.38 -13.70
CA SER A 36 -0.18 4.61 -13.55
C SER A 36 -1.44 5.04 -14.32
N ALA A 37 -1.39 4.95 -15.65
CA ALA A 37 -2.60 4.68 -16.45
C ALA A 37 -3.36 3.42 -15.98
N GLY A 38 -2.70 2.49 -15.26
CA GLY A 38 -3.31 1.28 -14.69
C GLY A 38 -3.99 1.44 -13.33
N ALA A 39 -3.76 2.54 -12.59
CA ALA A 39 -4.46 2.75 -11.31
C ALA A 39 -5.92 3.18 -11.52
N TRP A 40 -6.19 3.81 -12.67
CA TRP A 40 -7.49 4.36 -13.05
C TRP A 40 -8.39 3.39 -13.82
N SER A 41 -7.86 2.26 -14.32
CA SER A 41 -8.62 1.27 -15.09
C SER A 41 -9.26 0.17 -14.24
N MET A 42 -9.08 0.20 -12.92
CA MET A 42 -9.81 -0.69 -12.03
C MET A 42 -11.24 -0.15 -11.88
N GLY A 43 -12.21 -0.89 -12.44
CA GLY A 43 -13.64 -0.61 -12.32
C GLY A 43 -14.09 -0.48 -10.85
N PRO A 44 -15.37 -0.14 -10.60
CA PRO A 44 -15.87 0.05 -9.25
C PRO A 44 -15.49 -1.16 -8.39
N PRO A 45 -15.00 -0.94 -7.15
CA PRO A 45 -14.60 -2.05 -6.30
C PRO A 45 -15.79 -3.01 -6.14
N PRO A 46 -15.58 -4.33 -6.22
CA PRO A 46 -16.64 -5.29 -6.02
C PRO A 46 -17.30 -5.05 -4.66
N GLU A 47 -18.63 -5.14 -4.63
CA GLU A 47 -19.41 -4.92 -3.42
C GLU A 47 -18.94 -5.84 -2.28
N PHE A 48 -18.72 -5.28 -1.10
CA PHE A 48 -18.33 -6.02 0.08
C PHE A 48 -19.55 -6.75 0.65
N ASN A 49 -19.71 -8.01 0.29
CA ASN A 49 -20.77 -8.86 0.79
C ASN A 49 -20.23 -9.72 1.96
N ILE A 50 -20.67 -9.40 3.18
CA ILE A 50 -20.27 -10.09 4.42
C ILE A 50 -20.70 -11.54 4.37
N ASP A 51 -21.97 -11.80 4.07
CA ASP A 51 -22.56 -13.14 4.03
C ASP A 51 -21.75 -14.09 3.15
N LYS A 52 -21.36 -13.62 1.96
CA LYS A 52 -20.55 -14.39 1.01
C LYS A 52 -19.14 -14.66 1.54
N ARG A 53 -18.52 -13.69 2.22
CA ARG A 53 -17.20 -13.90 2.84
C ARG A 53 -17.27 -14.87 4.00
N LEU A 54 -18.26 -14.71 4.88
CA LEU A 54 -18.47 -15.57 6.04
C LEU A 54 -18.82 -17.00 5.62
N SER A 55 -19.71 -17.18 4.64
CA SER A 55 -20.04 -18.49 4.07
C SER A 55 -18.80 -19.16 3.48
N HIS A 56 -18.02 -18.45 2.67
CA HIS A 56 -16.79 -19.02 2.11
C HIS A 56 -15.78 -19.43 3.19
N MET A 57 -15.56 -18.60 4.22
CA MET A 57 -14.68 -18.97 5.33
C MET A 57 -15.23 -20.13 6.16
N THR A 58 -16.55 -20.16 6.36
CA THR A 58 -17.23 -21.22 7.08
C THR A 58 -17.04 -22.56 6.40
N ASP A 59 -17.23 -22.61 5.09
CA ASP A 59 -17.13 -23.83 4.30
C ASP A 59 -15.69 -24.35 4.23
N GLU A 60 -14.72 -23.45 4.08
CA GLU A 60 -13.30 -23.81 3.93
C GLU A 60 -12.63 -24.18 5.26
N LEU A 61 -13.01 -23.53 6.37
CA LEU A 61 -12.40 -23.74 7.68
C LEU A 61 -13.25 -24.60 8.62
N ALA A 62 -14.44 -25.02 8.18
CA ALA A 62 -15.43 -25.71 9.00
C ALA A 62 -15.66 -25.00 10.34
N LEU A 63 -15.98 -23.70 10.29
CA LEU A 63 -16.17 -22.89 11.50
C LEU A 63 -17.31 -23.46 12.36
N SER A 64 -17.10 -23.54 13.67
CA SER A 64 -18.18 -23.81 14.64
C SER A 64 -19.14 -22.62 14.71
N ASP A 65 -20.37 -22.83 15.19
CA ASP A 65 -21.37 -21.76 15.26
C ASP A 65 -20.91 -20.56 16.12
N THR A 66 -20.19 -20.83 17.21
CA THR A 66 -19.58 -19.78 18.03
C THR A 66 -18.52 -18.99 17.25
N GLN A 67 -17.67 -19.67 16.48
CA GLN A 67 -16.66 -19.01 15.66
C GLN A 67 -17.29 -18.20 14.53
N LYS A 68 -18.36 -18.70 13.90
CA LYS A 68 -19.10 -17.97 12.85
C LYS A 68 -19.61 -16.63 13.39
N GLN A 69 -20.28 -16.64 14.54
CA GLN A 69 -20.80 -15.41 15.17
C GLN A 69 -19.68 -14.41 15.49
N GLN A 70 -18.55 -14.89 16.00
CA GLN A 70 -17.40 -14.04 16.29
C GLN A 70 -16.80 -13.44 15.01
N VAL A 71 -16.60 -14.26 13.97
CA VAL A 71 -16.07 -13.79 12.68
C VAL A 71 -17.04 -12.83 12.00
N GLU A 72 -18.34 -13.08 12.05
CA GLU A 72 -19.38 -12.19 11.54
C GLU A 72 -19.28 -10.80 12.17
N ALA A 73 -19.28 -10.74 13.50
CA ALA A 73 -19.16 -9.47 14.24
C ALA A 73 -17.86 -8.71 13.89
N LEU A 74 -16.74 -9.42 13.70
CA LEU A 74 -15.46 -8.82 13.28
C LEU A 74 -15.53 -8.24 11.86
N LEU A 75 -16.19 -8.96 10.93
CA LEU A 75 -16.38 -8.49 9.55
C LEU A 75 -17.35 -7.30 9.47
N GLU A 76 -18.42 -7.32 10.26
CA GLU A 76 -19.38 -6.22 10.37
C GLU A 76 -18.73 -4.98 10.96
N GLY A 77 -18.03 -5.10 12.10
CA GLY A 77 -17.32 -3.99 12.72
C GLY A 77 -16.27 -3.38 11.80
N GLY A 78 -15.53 -4.22 11.06
CA GLY A 78 -14.60 -3.75 10.03
C GLY A 78 -15.29 -2.99 8.89
N ARG A 79 -16.43 -3.47 8.41
CA ARG A 79 -17.23 -2.80 7.36
C ARG A 79 -17.74 -1.44 7.84
N GLU A 80 -18.30 -1.38 9.04
CA GLU A 80 -18.85 -0.15 9.62
C GLU A 80 -17.75 0.90 9.82
N THR A 81 -16.61 0.48 10.38
CA THR A 81 -15.47 1.39 10.60
C THR A 81 -14.91 1.93 9.28
N GLY A 82 -14.91 1.12 8.22
CA GLY A 82 -14.42 1.50 6.89
C GLY A 82 -15.44 2.19 5.98
N ALA A 83 -16.72 2.28 6.36
CA ALA A 83 -17.79 2.72 5.46
C ALA A 83 -17.59 4.16 4.95
N ALA A 84 -17.21 5.08 5.83
CA ALA A 84 -16.94 6.47 5.47
C ALA A 84 -15.72 6.60 4.55
N ASP A 85 -14.66 5.83 4.82
CA ASP A 85 -13.45 5.78 3.99
C ASP A 85 -13.76 5.25 2.58
N LEU A 86 -14.59 4.20 2.47
CA LEU A 86 -15.04 3.67 1.17
C LEU A 86 -15.85 4.69 0.37
N ALA A 87 -16.79 5.39 1.03
CA ALA A 87 -17.57 6.44 0.40
C ALA A 87 -16.67 7.59 -0.09
N ARG A 88 -15.70 7.99 0.74
CA ARG A 88 -14.76 9.07 0.37
C ARG A 88 -13.85 8.66 -0.79
N LEU A 89 -13.35 7.43 -0.81
CA LEU A 89 -12.58 6.91 -1.95
C LEU A 89 -13.36 6.91 -3.26
N ALA A 90 -14.65 6.57 -3.23
CA ALA A 90 -15.49 6.60 -4.41
C ALA A 90 -15.60 8.04 -4.97
N GLU A 91 -15.77 9.01 -4.08
CA GLU A 91 -15.85 10.43 -4.45
C GLU A 91 -14.49 10.97 -4.96
N ILE A 92 -13.38 10.65 -4.30
CA ILE A 92 -12.03 11.02 -4.77
C ILE A 92 -11.79 10.51 -6.19
N ARG A 93 -12.12 9.24 -6.47
CA ARG A 93 -11.98 8.66 -7.83
C ARG A 93 -12.83 9.40 -8.85
N LYS A 94 -14.06 9.79 -8.49
CA LYS A 94 -14.95 10.56 -9.36
C LYS A 94 -14.38 11.94 -9.67
N GLN A 95 -13.87 12.65 -8.67
CA GLN A 95 -13.29 13.99 -8.83
C GLN A 95 -12.03 13.94 -9.70
N MET A 96 -11.12 13.01 -9.41
CA MET A 96 -9.91 12.85 -10.20
C MET A 96 -10.20 12.40 -11.65
N LYS A 97 -11.21 11.55 -11.88
CA LYS A 97 -11.68 11.21 -13.23
C LYS A 97 -12.27 12.42 -13.97
N ALA A 98 -12.97 13.32 -13.26
CA ALA A 98 -13.55 14.51 -13.87
C ALA A 98 -12.49 15.52 -14.33
N MET A 99 -11.32 15.58 -13.65
CA MET A 99 -10.20 16.48 -13.99
C MET A 99 -9.42 16.10 -15.27
N HIS A 100 -9.87 15.13 -16.06
CA HIS A 100 -9.19 14.73 -17.30
C HIS A 100 -9.19 15.84 -18.38
N ALA A 101 -10.22 16.69 -18.40
CA ALA A 101 -10.37 17.76 -19.39
C ALA A 101 -9.80 19.11 -18.93
N ASP A 102 -9.75 19.33 -17.62
CA ASP A 102 -9.22 20.54 -16.99
C ASP A 102 -8.53 20.16 -15.68
N PHE A 103 -7.20 20.13 -15.72
CA PHE A 103 -6.38 19.63 -14.61
C PHE A 103 -6.00 20.75 -13.66
N ASP A 104 -6.51 20.68 -12.42
CA ASP A 104 -6.05 21.52 -11.32
C ASP A 104 -4.99 20.78 -10.50
N PRO A 105 -3.70 21.19 -10.57
CA PRO A 105 -2.62 20.53 -9.84
C PRO A 105 -2.80 20.62 -8.32
N GLY A 106 -3.34 21.71 -7.80
CA GLY A 106 -3.50 21.91 -6.36
C GLY A 106 -4.59 21.00 -5.79
N THR A 107 -5.69 20.86 -6.51
CA THR A 107 -6.77 19.93 -6.16
C THR A 107 -6.33 18.48 -6.33
N ALA A 108 -5.63 18.16 -7.43
CA ALA A 108 -5.12 16.81 -7.68
C ALA A 108 -4.15 16.35 -6.58
N GLN A 109 -3.23 17.22 -6.14
CA GLN A 109 -2.31 16.90 -5.04
C GLN A 109 -3.06 16.59 -3.74
N LYS A 110 -4.00 17.45 -3.33
CA LYS A 110 -4.78 17.24 -2.10
C LYS A 110 -5.57 15.93 -2.12
N LEU A 111 -6.20 15.62 -3.25
CA LEU A 111 -6.95 14.37 -3.41
C LEU A 111 -6.04 13.14 -3.39
N ALA A 112 -4.80 13.27 -3.89
CA ALA A 112 -3.81 12.20 -3.85
C ALA A 112 -3.28 11.97 -2.42
N ASP A 113 -3.03 13.04 -1.68
CA ASP A 113 -2.61 12.96 -0.27
C ASP A 113 -3.70 12.26 0.57
N GLU A 114 -4.96 12.69 0.42
CA GLU A 114 -6.09 12.08 1.12
C GLU A 114 -6.31 10.61 0.73
N LEU A 115 -6.15 10.27 -0.56
CA LEU A 115 -6.16 8.88 -1.02
C LEU A 115 -5.11 8.04 -0.31
N GLY A 116 -3.90 8.59 -0.11
CA GLY A 116 -2.82 7.94 0.64
C GLY A 116 -3.19 7.68 2.09
N GLU A 117 -3.75 8.68 2.77
CA GLU A 117 -4.19 8.56 4.17
C GLU A 117 -5.31 7.52 4.35
N ILE A 118 -6.33 7.55 3.49
CA ILE A 118 -7.41 6.55 3.52
C ILE A 118 -6.86 5.16 3.26
N SER A 119 -5.95 5.03 2.27
CA SER A 119 -5.34 3.73 1.94
C SER A 119 -4.55 3.16 3.13
N ALA A 120 -3.84 4.01 3.88
CA ALA A 120 -3.12 3.59 5.08
C ALA A 120 -4.08 3.10 6.18
N ARG A 121 -5.17 3.83 6.45
CA ARG A 121 -6.18 3.42 7.44
C ARG A 121 -6.84 2.08 7.06
N MET A 122 -7.24 1.93 5.80
CA MET A 122 -7.85 0.70 5.31
C MET A 122 -6.89 -0.49 5.37
N ALA A 123 -5.61 -0.30 5.05
CA ALA A 123 -4.60 -1.35 5.15
C ALA A 123 -4.40 -1.81 6.60
N TYR A 124 -4.41 -0.87 7.55
CA TYR A 124 -4.37 -1.19 8.97
C TYR A 124 -5.63 -1.97 9.42
N GLN A 125 -6.82 -1.46 9.10
CA GLN A 125 -8.09 -2.11 9.44
C GLN A 125 -8.16 -3.54 8.91
N MET A 126 -7.83 -3.74 7.63
CA MET A 126 -7.82 -5.07 7.02
C MET A 126 -6.87 -6.03 7.76
N THR A 127 -5.67 -5.55 8.10
CA THR A 127 -4.69 -6.34 8.86
C THR A 127 -5.19 -6.67 10.27
N SER A 128 -5.78 -5.70 10.97
CA SER A 128 -6.32 -5.88 12.32
C SER A 128 -7.44 -6.90 12.34
N THR A 129 -8.45 -6.74 11.49
CA THR A 129 -9.58 -7.69 11.37
C THR A 129 -9.07 -9.10 11.03
N HIS A 130 -8.09 -9.22 10.13
CA HIS A 130 -7.50 -10.51 9.79
C HIS A 130 -6.77 -11.15 10.97
N ALA A 131 -6.03 -10.37 11.76
CA ALA A 131 -5.36 -10.84 12.96
C ALA A 131 -6.36 -11.25 14.06
N GLU A 132 -7.44 -10.51 14.24
CA GLU A 132 -8.51 -10.83 15.19
C GLU A 132 -9.23 -12.14 14.81
N ILE A 133 -9.58 -12.30 13.53
CA ILE A 133 -10.12 -13.56 13.00
C ILE A 133 -9.14 -14.71 13.26
N TYR A 134 -7.84 -14.51 13.00
CA TYR A 134 -6.82 -15.55 13.23
C TYR A 134 -6.80 -16.05 14.69
N GLN A 135 -7.08 -15.18 15.67
CA GLN A 135 -7.13 -15.58 17.07
C GLN A 135 -8.32 -16.46 17.42
N VAL A 136 -9.45 -16.30 16.72
CA VAL A 136 -10.68 -17.10 16.89
C VAL A 136 -10.52 -18.54 16.37
N LEU A 137 -9.60 -18.76 15.44
CA LEU A 137 -9.39 -20.05 14.78
C LEU A 137 -8.56 -21.03 15.63
N SER A 138 -8.83 -22.33 15.49
CA SER A 138 -7.98 -23.40 16.01
C SER A 138 -6.62 -23.44 15.29
N PRO A 139 -5.59 -24.11 15.85
CA PRO A 139 -4.31 -24.28 15.17
C PRO A 139 -4.43 -24.82 13.74
N GLU A 140 -5.26 -25.85 13.53
CA GLU A 140 -5.47 -26.49 12.24
C GLU A 140 -6.17 -25.54 11.25
N GLN A 141 -7.18 -24.81 11.72
CA GLN A 141 -7.89 -23.80 10.92
C GLN A 141 -6.97 -22.64 10.52
N ARG A 142 -6.04 -22.23 11.39
CA ARG A 142 -5.06 -21.17 11.09
C ARG A 142 -4.12 -21.57 9.94
N GLU A 143 -3.71 -22.84 9.87
CA GLU A 143 -2.90 -23.34 8.76
C GLU A 143 -3.68 -23.27 7.44
N GLN A 144 -4.93 -23.74 7.44
CA GLN A 144 -5.81 -23.67 6.27
C GLN A 144 -6.04 -22.22 5.83
N PHE A 145 -6.34 -21.32 6.77
CA PHE A 145 -6.54 -19.90 6.50
C PHE A 145 -5.30 -19.23 5.90
N THR A 146 -4.11 -19.62 6.35
CA THR A 146 -2.83 -19.17 5.79
C THR A 146 -2.63 -19.70 4.36
N ALA A 147 -2.99 -20.96 4.11
CA ALA A 147 -2.92 -21.56 2.78
C ALA A 147 -3.87 -20.88 1.79
N MET A 148 -5.11 -20.58 2.20
CA MET A 148 -6.07 -19.82 1.40
C MET A 148 -5.50 -18.44 0.99
N SER A 149 -4.87 -17.74 1.93
CA SER A 149 -4.23 -16.45 1.67
C SER A 149 -3.12 -16.55 0.62
N LYS A 150 -2.21 -17.55 0.76
CA LYS A 150 -1.16 -17.81 -0.23
C LYS A 150 -1.73 -18.14 -1.61
N GLN A 151 -2.79 -18.95 -1.68
CA GLN A 151 -3.43 -19.29 -2.95
C GLN A 151 -4.03 -18.06 -3.63
N ARG A 152 -4.66 -17.17 -2.86
CA ARG A 152 -5.17 -15.89 -3.36
C ARG A 152 -4.05 -15.03 -3.94
N ASP A 153 -2.93 -14.91 -3.24
CA ASP A 153 -1.78 -14.12 -3.68
C ASP A 153 -1.17 -14.67 -4.97
N GLN A 154 -1.08 -15.99 -5.11
CA GLN A 154 -0.64 -16.65 -6.35
C GLN A 154 -1.60 -16.38 -7.52
N ARG A 155 -2.91 -16.45 -7.29
CA ARG A 155 -3.92 -16.16 -8.33
C ARG A 155 -3.84 -14.70 -8.78
N MET A 156 -3.67 -13.78 -7.83
CA MET A 156 -3.47 -12.36 -8.12
C MET A 156 -2.17 -12.16 -8.91
N GLY A 157 -1.06 -12.74 -8.45
CA GLY A 157 0.24 -12.69 -9.14
C GLY A 157 0.16 -13.15 -10.59
N LYS A 158 -0.54 -14.26 -10.86
CA LYS A 158 -0.78 -14.76 -12.23
C LYS A 158 -1.60 -13.78 -13.08
N ARG A 159 -2.66 -13.16 -12.53
CA ARG A 159 -3.42 -12.10 -13.24
C ARG A 159 -2.58 -10.85 -13.52
N TRP A 160 -1.65 -10.52 -12.64
CA TRP A 160 -0.73 -9.40 -12.86
C TRP A 160 0.38 -9.72 -13.86
N ALA A 161 0.82 -10.98 -13.93
CA ALA A 161 1.77 -11.46 -14.91
C ALA A 161 1.15 -11.46 -16.31
N GLY A 162 -0.04 -12.06 -16.47
CA GLY A 162 -0.78 -12.18 -17.75
C GLY A 162 -1.39 -10.88 -18.30
N ARG A 163 -1.02 -9.72 -17.75
CA ARG A 163 -1.39 -8.38 -18.27
C ARG A 163 -0.16 -7.62 -18.80
N ARG A 164 1.03 -8.25 -18.80
CA ARG A 164 2.30 -7.64 -19.21
C ARG A 164 2.79 -8.16 -20.57
N ASP A 165 1.99 -9.02 -21.18
CA ASP A 165 2.11 -9.79 -22.41
C ASP A 165 0.98 -9.39 -23.36
#